data_AF-A0A9W8ZKD4-F1
#
_entry.id   AF-A0A9W8ZKD4-F1
#
_cell.length_a   1.000
_cell.length_b   1.000
_cell.length_c   1.000
_cell.angle_alpha   90.00
_cell.angle_beta   90.00
_cell.angle_gamma   90.00
#
_symmetry.space_group_name_H-M   'P 1'
#
loop_
_entity.id
_entity.type
_entity.pdbx_description
1 polymer ?
#
loop_
_entity_poly.entity_id
_entity_poly.type
_entity_poly.pdbx_seq_one_letter_code
_entity_poly.pdbx_strand_id
1 'polypeptide(L)'
;MPLVTRLADNSDLSFHAQPSNIILRKRATTFPKRFNKACKRANQIACHLPRSSTFFPIRRPQEQVAHDTTTQDQASSAMTTKRDAPKESRECLMCKRKFDDEEDKPSKVAKKDAAVDIDQPVEDVMKQLPPFPNPLPERHARFEHCMPPDDPKYTGDKSVFLAGSIEMGKAVQWQKQMAATLQDLPVTLCNPRRGAWDPNVTKSAKDAAFKQQVVWELTALEKATIIIFFFDANTVSPVTMMELGLWASSGKVIVCCDSRFWRAGNIHLVCERYKVPYVEKFEDLVTAVKERLFNEGLKLD
;
A
#
# COMPACT_ATOMS: atom_id res chain seq x y z
N MET A 1 14.45 64.87 40.17
CA MET A 1 14.97 66.26 40.02
C MET A 1 15.84 66.57 41.22
N PRO A 2 16.93 67.35 41.12
CA PRO A 2 17.68 67.85 39.95
C PRO A 2 19.09 67.15 39.90
N LEU A 3 20.12 67.45 39.11
CA LEU A 3 20.52 68.61 38.31
C LEU A 3 21.53 68.15 37.22
N VAL A 4 21.57 68.90 36.13
CA VAL A 4 22.23 68.65 34.83
C VAL A 4 23.57 69.41 34.74
N THR A 5 24.44 69.00 33.78
CA THR A 5 25.45 69.75 32.96
C THR A 5 26.87 69.14 33.04
N ARG A 6 27.74 69.06 32.01
CA ARG A 6 27.75 69.34 30.55
C ARG A 6 29.09 68.83 29.95
N LEU A 7 29.04 68.23 28.76
CA LEU A 7 29.88 68.42 27.53
C LEU A 7 31.42 68.33 27.53
N ALA A 8 31.97 67.48 26.63
CA ALA A 8 32.97 67.75 25.57
C ALA A 8 33.34 66.43 24.84
N ASP A 9 32.96 66.26 23.56
CA ASP A 9 33.82 66.26 22.35
C ASP A 9 35.11 65.41 22.40
N ASN A 10 35.24 64.36 21.57
CA ASN A 10 35.85 64.44 20.22
C ASN A 10 36.18 63.05 19.60
N SER A 11 36.24 63.05 18.26
CA SER A 11 37.02 62.20 17.34
C SER A 11 36.65 60.73 17.06
N ASP A 12 36.04 60.56 15.87
CA ASP A 12 36.42 59.67 14.76
C ASP A 12 37.40 58.52 15.02
N LEU A 13 36.89 57.28 14.86
CA LEU A 13 37.68 56.16 14.35
C LEU A 13 36.80 55.29 13.43
N SER A 14 36.91 55.55 12.14
CA SER A 14 36.45 54.70 11.05
C SER A 14 37.28 53.42 10.99
N PHE A 15 36.65 52.25 11.07
CA PHE A 15 37.26 50.98 10.67
C PHE A 15 36.45 50.37 9.53
N HIS A 16 37.06 50.34 8.34
CA HIS A 16 36.59 49.62 7.17
C HIS A 16 36.74 48.11 7.39
N ALA A 17 35.66 47.36 7.23
CA ALA A 17 35.70 45.93 6.93
C ALA A 17 34.80 45.66 5.72
N GLN A 18 35.40 45.16 4.64
CA GLN A 18 34.76 44.85 3.38
C GLN A 18 33.77 43.67 3.52
N PRO A 19 32.65 43.65 2.77
CA PRO A 19 31.78 42.49 2.73
C PRO A 19 32.31 41.45 1.72
N SER A 20 32.62 40.26 2.20
CA SER A 20 32.89 39.08 1.39
C SER A 20 31.59 38.53 0.80
N ASN A 21 31.46 38.65 -0.52
CA ASN A 21 30.37 38.10 -1.32
C ASN A 21 30.41 36.56 -1.32
N ILE A 22 29.50 35.93 -0.57
CA ILE A 22 29.15 34.52 -0.77
C ILE A 22 27.89 34.46 -1.63
N ILE A 23 28.08 34.04 -2.88
CA ILE A 23 27.04 33.83 -3.88
C ILE A 23 26.23 32.59 -3.46
N LEU A 24 25.09 32.80 -2.81
CA LEU A 24 24.10 31.76 -2.58
C LEU A 24 23.23 31.60 -3.84
N ARG A 25 23.53 30.61 -4.67
CA ARG A 25 22.68 30.23 -5.82
C ARG A 25 21.32 29.73 -5.30
N LYS A 26 20.32 30.61 -5.29
CA LYS A 26 18.91 30.23 -5.22
C LYS A 26 18.53 29.51 -6.52
N ARG A 27 18.33 28.19 -6.48
CA ARG A 27 17.56 27.49 -7.51
C ARG A 27 16.10 27.49 -7.10
N ALA A 28 15.33 28.41 -7.66
CA ALA A 28 13.88 28.33 -7.69
C ALA A 28 13.47 27.17 -8.61
N THR A 29 12.81 26.16 -8.07
CA THR A 29 12.09 25.16 -8.86
C THR A 29 10.61 25.54 -8.89
N THR A 30 10.22 26.25 -9.94
CA THR A 30 8.81 26.46 -10.28
C THR A 30 8.19 25.13 -10.69
N PHE A 31 7.21 24.66 -9.92
CA PHE A 31 6.40 23.48 -10.26
C PHE A 31 5.38 23.83 -11.34
N PRO A 32 5.30 23.06 -12.45
CA PRO A 32 4.26 23.27 -13.44
C PRO A 32 2.92 22.75 -12.94
N LYS A 33 1.94 23.65 -12.78
CA LYS A 33 0.52 23.31 -12.68
C LYS A 33 0.09 22.63 -13.99
N ARG A 34 -0.37 21.38 -13.94
CA ARG A 34 -1.34 20.82 -14.90
C ARG A 34 -1.93 19.48 -14.40
N PHE A 35 -3.16 19.59 -13.88
CA PHE A 35 -4.14 18.51 -13.80
C PHE A 35 -4.45 17.94 -15.20
N ASN A 36 -4.95 16.70 -15.26
CA ASN A 36 -5.31 15.88 -16.44
C ASN A 36 -4.22 15.00 -17.07
N LYS A 37 -3.62 14.08 -16.30
CA LYS A 37 -2.76 13.01 -16.86
C LYS A 37 -3.04 11.57 -16.38
N ALA A 38 -4.07 11.32 -15.56
CA ALA A 38 -4.41 9.97 -15.11
C ALA A 38 -5.06 9.13 -16.24
N CYS A 39 -6.06 9.66 -16.95
CA CYS A 39 -6.74 8.94 -18.04
C CYS A 39 -5.85 8.67 -19.27
N LYS A 40 -4.86 9.53 -19.55
CA LYS A 40 -3.99 9.37 -20.74
C LYS A 40 -2.86 8.35 -20.56
N ARG A 41 -2.52 7.97 -19.32
CA ARG A 41 -1.44 7.01 -19.04
C ARG A 41 -1.89 5.55 -19.01
N ALA A 42 -3.12 5.27 -18.57
CA ALA A 42 -3.69 3.92 -18.67
C ALA A 42 -3.69 3.40 -20.12
N ASN A 43 -3.98 4.28 -21.09
CA ASN A 43 -3.93 3.95 -22.52
C ASN A 43 -2.51 3.78 -23.11
N GLN A 44 -1.46 4.32 -22.48
CA GLN A 44 -0.07 4.14 -22.95
C GLN A 44 0.56 2.83 -22.46
N ILE A 45 0.07 2.24 -21.37
CA ILE A 45 0.59 0.98 -20.84
C ILE A 45 0.22 -0.20 -21.75
N ALA A 46 -0.88 -0.09 -22.52
CA ALA A 46 -1.30 -1.12 -23.47
C ALA A 46 -0.38 -1.26 -24.69
N CYS A 47 0.43 -0.25 -25.02
CA CYS A 47 1.17 -0.19 -26.30
C CYS A 47 2.62 -0.69 -26.23
N HIS A 48 3.16 -1.00 -25.04
CA HIS A 48 4.59 -1.27 -24.87
C HIS A 48 4.93 -2.61 -24.19
N LEU A 49 3.98 -3.53 -24.09
CA LEU A 49 4.28 -4.91 -23.73
C LEU A 49 4.51 -5.73 -25.01
N PRO A 50 5.75 -6.04 -25.43
CA PRO A 50 5.95 -7.16 -26.33
C PRO A 50 5.46 -8.42 -25.60
N ARG A 51 4.44 -9.09 -26.15
CA ARG A 51 4.04 -10.43 -25.70
C ARG A 51 5.24 -11.35 -25.87
N SER A 52 5.96 -11.63 -24.80
CA SER A 52 6.95 -12.70 -24.81
C SER A 52 6.20 -14.02 -24.69
N SER A 53 5.92 -14.64 -25.84
CA SER A 53 5.39 -15.99 -25.92
C SER A 53 6.54 -16.98 -25.76
N THR A 54 6.87 -17.34 -24.51
CA THR A 54 7.71 -18.51 -24.25
C THR A 54 6.85 -19.77 -24.36
N PHE A 55 6.59 -20.20 -25.59
CA PHE A 55 6.27 -21.60 -25.89
C PHE A 55 7.51 -22.20 -26.54
N PHE A 56 8.30 -22.94 -25.76
CA PHE A 56 9.30 -23.84 -26.34
C PHE A 56 8.63 -25.19 -26.60
N PRO A 57 8.47 -25.63 -27.87
CA PRO A 57 8.13 -27.00 -28.14
C PRO A 57 9.37 -27.86 -27.89
N ILE A 58 9.28 -28.81 -26.97
CA ILE A 58 10.26 -29.88 -26.79
C ILE A 58 10.30 -30.68 -28.10
N ARG A 59 11.35 -30.47 -28.91
CA ARG A 59 11.69 -31.38 -30.03
C ARG A 59 12.27 -32.66 -29.43
N ARG A 60 11.58 -33.78 -29.64
CA ARG A 60 12.18 -35.12 -29.52
C ARG A 60 13.27 -35.26 -30.59
N PRO A 61 14.48 -35.74 -30.26
CA PRO A 61 15.42 -36.17 -31.28
C PRO A 61 14.88 -37.44 -31.94
N GLN A 62 14.71 -37.41 -33.26
CA GLN A 62 14.52 -38.61 -34.07
C GLN A 62 15.83 -39.38 -34.17
N GLU A 63 15.70 -40.71 -34.14
CA GLU A 63 16.74 -41.70 -34.39
C GLU A 63 17.52 -41.41 -35.68
N GLN A 64 18.85 -41.49 -35.60
CA GLN A 64 19.69 -41.81 -36.74
C GLN A 64 20.43 -43.11 -36.45
N VAL A 65 20.17 -44.06 -37.33
CA VAL A 65 20.73 -45.40 -37.43
C VAL A 65 22.20 -45.29 -37.85
N ALA A 66 23.08 -45.99 -37.15
CA ALA A 66 24.36 -46.46 -37.70
C ALA A 66 24.76 -47.78 -37.02
N HIS A 67 24.94 -48.80 -37.85
CA HIS A 67 25.48 -50.12 -37.54
C HIS A 67 26.93 -50.02 -37.03
N ASP A 68 27.28 -50.77 -35.97
CA ASP A 68 28.38 -51.75 -36.05
C ASP A 68 28.33 -52.78 -34.90
N THR A 69 29.13 -53.83 -35.03
CA THR A 69 28.80 -55.24 -34.74
C THR A 69 29.49 -55.80 -33.46
N THR A 70 28.91 -56.88 -32.89
CA THR A 70 29.52 -57.92 -31.99
C THR A 70 29.79 -57.52 -30.52
N THR A 71 29.50 -58.28 -29.44
CA THR A 71 29.14 -59.69 -29.16
C THR A 71 28.58 -59.78 -27.71
N GLN A 72 27.68 -60.73 -27.42
CA GLN A 72 27.45 -61.53 -26.17
C GLN A 72 27.64 -60.87 -24.77
N ASP A 73 26.86 -61.10 -23.71
CA ASP A 73 25.94 -62.17 -23.35
C ASP A 73 25.24 -61.80 -22.01
N GLN A 74 24.16 -62.51 -21.71
CA GLN A 74 23.60 -62.83 -20.38
C GLN A 74 22.64 -61.87 -19.64
N ALA A 75 21.55 -62.51 -19.23
CA ALA A 75 20.39 -62.05 -18.50
C ALA A 75 20.68 -61.69 -17.03
N SER A 76 19.88 -60.79 -16.46
CA SER A 76 18.99 -61.14 -15.34
C SER A 76 18.32 -59.92 -14.68
N SER A 77 17.11 -60.18 -14.21
CA SER A 77 16.40 -59.54 -13.10
C SER A 77 15.76 -58.17 -13.29
N ALA A 78 14.43 -58.23 -13.37
CA ALA A 78 13.50 -57.14 -13.16
C ALA A 78 13.68 -56.51 -11.77
N MET A 79 13.76 -55.18 -11.73
CA MET A 79 13.50 -54.40 -10.52
C MET A 79 12.63 -53.21 -10.89
N THR A 80 11.32 -53.44 -10.83
CA THR A 80 10.27 -52.44 -11.02
C THR A 80 10.32 -51.45 -9.86
N THR A 81 11.05 -50.35 -10.02
CA THR A 81 10.96 -49.21 -9.12
C THR A 81 9.75 -48.37 -9.52
N LYS A 82 8.63 -48.56 -8.83
CA LYS A 82 7.53 -47.58 -8.81
C LYS A 82 8.10 -46.29 -8.23
N ARG A 83 8.42 -45.33 -9.08
CA ARG A 83 8.62 -43.94 -8.66
C ARG A 83 7.23 -43.34 -8.50
N ASP A 84 6.81 -43.15 -7.26
CA ASP A 84 5.65 -42.31 -6.97
C ASP A 84 5.98 -40.89 -7.42
N ALA A 85 5.32 -40.45 -8.50
CA ALA A 85 5.34 -39.07 -8.94
C ALA A 85 4.65 -38.20 -7.86
N PRO A 86 5.17 -37.02 -7.50
CA PRO A 86 4.50 -36.14 -6.56
C PRO A 86 3.15 -35.73 -7.14
N LYS A 87 2.05 -35.95 -6.40
CA LYS A 87 0.74 -35.39 -6.74
C LYS A 87 0.86 -33.87 -6.73
N GLU A 88 0.96 -33.25 -7.91
CA GLU A 88 0.80 -31.80 -8.06
C GLU A 88 -0.54 -31.39 -7.45
N SER A 89 -0.50 -30.50 -6.46
CA SER A 89 -1.71 -29.93 -5.88
C SER A 89 -2.43 -29.11 -6.96
N ARG A 90 -3.59 -29.58 -7.42
CA ARG A 90 -4.46 -28.87 -8.38
C ARG A 90 -5.17 -27.64 -7.78
N GLU A 91 -4.56 -27.01 -6.78
CA GLU A 91 -5.18 -25.92 -6.02
C GLU A 91 -4.23 -24.72 -5.99
N CYS A 92 -4.76 -23.53 -6.30
CA CYS A 92 -4.01 -22.30 -6.18
C CYS A 92 -3.68 -22.05 -4.71
N LEU A 93 -2.39 -22.03 -4.38
CA LEU A 93 -1.87 -21.80 -3.01
C LEU A 93 -2.31 -20.48 -2.37
N MET A 94 -2.83 -19.53 -3.17
CA MET A 94 -3.26 -18.20 -2.72
C MET A 94 -4.77 -18.13 -2.48
N CYS A 95 -5.57 -18.48 -3.49
CA CYS A 95 -7.03 -18.36 -3.40
C CYS A 95 -7.75 -19.67 -3.10
N LYS A 96 -7.01 -20.77 -2.93
CA LYS A 96 -7.53 -22.13 -2.69
C LYS A 96 -8.48 -22.62 -3.80
N ARG A 97 -8.44 -21.97 -4.97
CA ARG A 97 -9.25 -22.35 -6.13
C ARG A 97 -8.65 -23.60 -6.75
N LYS A 98 -9.47 -24.62 -6.93
CA LYS A 98 -9.11 -25.82 -7.68
C LYS A 98 -9.15 -25.51 -9.17
N PHE A 99 -8.14 -25.95 -9.91
CA PHE A 99 -8.11 -25.87 -11.37
C PHE A 99 -8.91 -27.07 -11.92
N ASP A 100 -10.23 -27.04 -11.78
CA ASP A 100 -11.11 -27.95 -12.52
C ASP A 100 -11.88 -27.10 -13.55
N ASP A 101 -11.93 -27.56 -14.81
CA ASP A 101 -12.51 -26.88 -16.00
C ASP A 101 -14.05 -26.73 -15.97
N GLU A 102 -14.65 -26.58 -14.79
CA GLU A 102 -16.08 -26.29 -14.66
C GLU A 102 -16.26 -24.77 -14.56
N GLU A 103 -16.97 -24.20 -15.55
CA GLU A 103 -17.51 -22.85 -15.48
C GLU A 103 -18.13 -22.60 -14.10
N ASP A 104 -17.88 -21.39 -13.57
CA ASP A 104 -18.27 -20.84 -12.27
C ASP A 104 -19.72 -21.22 -11.86
N LYS A 105 -19.91 -22.45 -11.38
CA LYS A 105 -21.18 -22.86 -10.77
C LYS A 105 -21.23 -22.17 -9.41
N PRO A 106 -22.31 -21.43 -9.10
CA PRO A 106 -22.42 -20.71 -7.85
C PRO A 106 -22.19 -21.68 -6.69
N SER A 107 -21.18 -21.37 -5.87
CA SER A 107 -20.82 -22.15 -4.68
C SER A 107 -22.07 -22.43 -3.85
N LYS A 108 -22.30 -23.69 -3.50
CA LYS A 108 -23.37 -24.06 -2.55
C LYS A 108 -23.15 -23.27 -1.25
N VAL A 109 -24.12 -22.42 -0.93
CA VAL A 109 -24.15 -21.57 0.27
C VAL A 109 -24.17 -22.47 1.50
N ALA A 110 -23.08 -22.48 2.26
CA ALA A 110 -23.10 -22.92 3.64
C ALA A 110 -23.74 -21.79 4.46
N LYS A 111 -24.93 -22.04 5.02
CA LYS A 111 -25.62 -21.10 5.91
C LYS A 111 -24.76 -20.85 7.15
N LYS A 112 -24.04 -19.71 7.16
CA LYS A 112 -23.60 -19.05 8.39
C LYS A 112 -24.46 -17.80 8.52
N ASP A 113 -25.49 -17.88 9.34
CA ASP A 113 -26.52 -16.84 9.51
C ASP A 113 -26.04 -15.65 10.39
N ALA A 114 -24.72 -15.45 10.55
CA ALA A 114 -24.17 -14.38 11.37
C ALA A 114 -23.12 -13.59 10.58
N ALA A 115 -23.26 -12.26 10.57
CA ALA A 115 -22.24 -11.35 10.06
C ALA A 115 -20.88 -11.66 10.72
N VAL A 116 -19.82 -11.69 9.92
CA VAL A 116 -18.46 -11.84 10.42
C VAL A 116 -17.99 -10.49 10.91
N ASP A 117 -17.65 -10.42 12.19
CA ASP A 117 -17.03 -9.24 12.78
C ASP A 117 -15.53 -9.21 12.44
N ILE A 118 -15.15 -8.34 11.51
CA ILE A 118 -13.75 -8.14 11.11
C ILE A 118 -13.03 -7.11 12.01
N ASP A 119 -13.73 -6.54 13.00
CA ASP A 119 -13.19 -5.59 13.98
C ASP A 119 -12.72 -6.25 15.29
N GLN A 120 -12.75 -7.58 15.35
CA GLN A 120 -12.16 -8.33 16.44
C GLN A 120 -10.67 -7.97 16.62
N PRO A 121 -10.16 -7.94 17.87
CA PRO A 121 -8.75 -7.74 18.13
C PRO A 121 -7.92 -8.84 17.47
N VAL A 122 -6.84 -8.43 16.81
CA VAL A 122 -5.85 -9.33 16.23
C VAL A 122 -4.54 -9.10 16.98
N GLU A 123 -3.94 -10.17 17.48
CA GLU A 123 -2.64 -10.10 18.15
C GLU A 123 -1.54 -9.69 17.17
N ASP A 124 -0.78 -8.64 17.53
CA ASP A 124 0.36 -8.19 16.74
C ASP A 124 1.62 -9.01 17.05
N VAL A 125 1.61 -10.27 16.61
CA VAL A 125 2.72 -11.23 16.78
C VAL A 125 4.03 -10.68 16.20
N MET A 126 3.94 -9.85 15.16
CA MET A 126 5.10 -9.30 14.45
C MET A 126 5.62 -8.00 15.05
N LYS A 127 4.91 -7.43 16.04
CA LYS A 127 5.23 -6.17 16.73
C LYS A 127 5.41 -5.01 15.74
N GLN A 128 4.47 -4.89 14.82
CA GLN A 128 4.46 -3.89 13.76
C GLN A 128 3.90 -2.54 14.21
N LEU A 129 3.08 -2.55 15.26
CA LEU A 129 2.45 -1.36 15.82
C LEU A 129 3.16 -0.94 17.12
N PRO A 130 3.35 0.37 17.34
CA PRO A 130 3.79 0.87 18.63
C PRO A 130 2.69 0.66 19.69
N PRO A 131 3.01 0.86 20.99
CA PRO A 131 1.99 0.88 22.04
C PRO A 131 0.84 1.84 21.69
N PHE A 132 -0.37 1.44 22.05
CA PHE A 132 -1.54 2.29 21.85
C PHE A 132 -1.40 3.59 22.67
N PRO A 133 -1.76 4.77 22.15
CA PRO A 133 -1.57 6.02 22.87
C PRO A 133 -2.31 6.03 24.21
N ASN A 134 -1.62 6.40 25.29
CA ASN A 134 -2.18 6.50 26.63
C ASN A 134 -1.51 7.65 27.43
N PRO A 135 -2.24 8.74 27.76
CA PRO A 135 -3.63 9.00 27.39
C PRO A 135 -3.81 9.20 25.88
N LEU A 136 -5.05 9.06 25.40
CA LEU A 136 -5.39 9.41 24.02
C LEU A 136 -5.21 10.94 23.81
N PRO A 137 -4.70 11.37 22.64
CA PRO A 137 -4.69 12.78 22.28
C PRO A 137 -6.10 13.38 22.31
N GLU A 138 -6.20 14.66 22.67
CA GLU A 138 -7.47 15.38 22.63
C GLU A 138 -7.99 15.45 21.19
N ARG A 139 -9.25 15.04 20.99
CA ARG A 139 -9.85 14.96 19.66
C ARG A 139 -10.18 16.36 19.14
N HIS A 140 -9.65 16.70 17.96
CA HIS A 140 -9.93 17.94 17.27
C HIS A 140 -11.40 18.01 16.82
N ALA A 141 -12.04 19.19 16.94
CA ALA A 141 -13.46 19.37 16.62
C ALA A 141 -13.82 19.03 15.16
N ARG A 142 -12.87 19.21 14.25
CA ARG A 142 -13.00 18.89 12.80
C ARG A 142 -12.42 17.52 12.41
N PHE A 143 -12.07 16.67 13.38
CA PHE A 143 -11.62 15.31 13.09
C PHE A 143 -12.81 14.39 12.79
N GLU A 144 -12.81 13.81 11.59
CA GLU A 144 -13.82 12.86 11.14
C GLU A 144 -13.19 11.49 10.90
N HIS A 145 -13.77 10.44 11.47
CA HIS A 145 -13.39 9.05 11.22
C HIS A 145 -14.54 8.34 10.53
N CYS A 146 -14.46 8.23 9.22
CA CYS A 146 -15.54 7.72 8.37
C CYS A 146 -15.27 6.29 7.93
N MET A 147 -16.31 5.45 7.96
CA MET A 147 -16.29 4.04 7.55
C MET A 147 -17.52 3.74 6.67
N PRO A 148 -17.42 2.80 5.72
CA PRO A 148 -18.58 2.39 4.93
C PRO A 148 -19.65 1.72 5.80
N PRO A 149 -20.95 1.79 5.44
CA PRO A 149 -21.48 2.25 4.15
C PRO A 149 -21.70 3.77 4.02
N ASP A 150 -21.54 4.53 5.11
CA ASP A 150 -21.81 5.96 5.10
C ASP A 150 -20.73 6.72 4.32
N ASP A 151 -21.15 7.68 3.51
CA ASP A 151 -20.21 8.50 2.74
C ASP A 151 -19.29 9.33 3.65
N PRO A 152 -18.00 9.48 3.34
CA PRO A 152 -17.09 10.27 4.16
C PRO A 152 -17.50 11.75 4.20
N LYS A 153 -17.48 12.32 5.42
CA LYS A 153 -17.72 13.74 5.65
C LYS A 153 -16.40 14.51 5.59
N TYR A 154 -16.20 15.25 4.52
CA TYR A 154 -15.01 16.09 4.32
C TYR A 154 -15.19 17.45 5.00
N THR A 155 -15.10 17.48 6.33
CA THR A 155 -15.27 18.70 7.15
C THR A 155 -13.98 19.52 7.29
N GLY A 156 -12.82 18.92 6.98
CA GLY A 156 -11.52 19.59 6.92
C GLY A 156 -10.96 19.73 5.50
N ASP A 157 -9.89 20.50 5.35
CA ASP A 157 -9.20 20.72 4.06
C ASP A 157 -8.36 19.52 3.61
N LYS A 158 -8.14 18.55 4.51
CA LYS A 158 -7.28 17.39 4.29
C LYS A 158 -7.99 16.11 4.63
N SER A 159 -7.74 15.11 3.81
CA SER A 159 -8.27 13.76 3.97
C SER A 159 -7.19 12.72 3.77
N VAL A 160 -7.25 11.66 4.57
CA VAL A 160 -6.32 10.53 4.50
C VAL A 160 -7.13 9.25 4.29
N PHE A 161 -6.80 8.50 3.24
CA PHE A 161 -7.37 7.17 3.01
C PHE A 161 -6.45 6.09 3.58
N LEU A 162 -7.01 5.18 4.36
CA LEU A 162 -6.30 4.09 5.02
C LEU A 162 -6.32 2.82 4.15
N ALA A 163 -5.64 2.85 3.00
CA ALA A 163 -5.47 1.64 2.18
C ALA A 163 -4.48 0.69 2.86
N GLY A 164 -4.66 -0.60 2.66
CA GLY A 164 -3.78 -1.57 3.30
C GLY A 164 -4.46 -2.86 3.68
N SER A 165 -3.73 -3.61 4.48
CA SER A 165 -4.10 -4.95 4.89
C SER A 165 -5.32 -4.92 5.81
N ILE A 166 -6.37 -5.65 5.43
CA ILE A 166 -7.54 -5.99 6.25
C ILE A 166 -7.71 -7.51 6.27
N GLU A 167 -7.68 -8.13 5.09
CA GLU A 167 -7.69 -9.59 4.87
C GLU A 167 -8.78 -10.31 5.68
N MET A 168 -10.03 -9.81 5.58
CA MET A 168 -11.19 -10.35 6.30
C MET A 168 -10.98 -10.42 7.83
N GLY A 169 -10.27 -9.45 8.40
CA GLY A 169 -9.99 -9.37 9.83
C GLY A 169 -8.72 -10.09 10.28
N LYS A 170 -7.89 -10.61 9.36
CA LYS A 170 -6.60 -11.23 9.71
C LYS A 170 -5.49 -10.20 9.99
N ALA A 171 -5.58 -9.01 9.43
CA ALA A 171 -4.57 -7.97 9.63
C ALA A 171 -4.70 -7.32 11.02
N VAL A 172 -3.56 -6.95 11.61
CA VAL A 172 -3.51 -6.15 12.84
C VAL A 172 -4.37 -4.88 12.70
N GLN A 173 -4.91 -4.40 13.82
CA GLN A 173 -5.85 -3.26 13.86
C GLN A 173 -5.17 -1.90 13.66
N TRP A 174 -4.32 -1.78 12.64
CA TRP A 174 -3.51 -0.60 12.36
C TRP A 174 -4.36 0.64 12.01
N GLN A 175 -5.57 0.46 11.46
CA GLN A 175 -6.49 1.57 11.19
C GLN A 175 -6.95 2.25 12.48
N LYS A 176 -7.20 1.47 13.55
CA LYS A 176 -7.55 2.00 14.88
C LYS A 176 -6.37 2.77 15.48
N GLN A 177 -5.14 2.23 15.36
CA GLN A 177 -3.92 2.92 15.78
C GLN A 177 -3.74 4.26 15.06
N MET A 178 -3.90 4.28 13.73
CA MET A 178 -3.75 5.50 12.94
C MET A 178 -4.81 6.55 13.30
N ALA A 179 -6.08 6.12 13.49
CA ALA A 179 -7.16 7.00 13.92
C ALA A 179 -6.88 7.63 15.29
N ALA A 180 -6.43 6.85 16.26
CA ALA A 180 -6.07 7.36 17.58
C ALA A 180 -4.90 8.35 17.54
N THR A 181 -3.96 8.17 16.60
CA THR A 181 -2.74 8.98 16.48
C THR A 181 -2.93 10.29 15.72
N LEU A 182 -3.98 10.39 14.90
CA LEU A 182 -4.30 11.58 14.10
C LEU A 182 -5.56 12.33 14.58
N GLN A 183 -6.19 11.87 15.67
CA GLN A 183 -7.43 12.47 16.18
C GLN A 183 -7.26 13.92 16.65
N ASP A 184 -6.02 14.33 16.95
CA ASP A 184 -5.61 15.68 17.33
C ASP A 184 -5.60 16.67 16.14
N LEU A 185 -5.84 16.20 14.92
CA LEU A 185 -5.74 17.02 13.71
C LEU A 185 -7.12 17.25 13.03
N PRO A 186 -7.33 18.40 12.35
CA PRO A 186 -8.53 18.69 11.56
C PRO A 186 -8.54 17.93 10.22
N VAL A 187 -8.61 16.60 10.28
CA VAL A 187 -8.55 15.72 9.09
C VAL A 187 -9.74 14.78 9.02
N THR A 188 -10.13 14.44 7.79
CA THR A 188 -11.07 13.34 7.51
C THR A 188 -10.31 12.06 7.22
N LEU A 189 -10.42 11.06 8.10
CA LEU A 189 -9.91 9.71 7.87
C LEU A 189 -10.97 8.83 7.20
N CYS A 190 -10.66 8.35 6.00
CA CYS A 190 -11.47 7.36 5.29
C CYS A 190 -10.91 5.97 5.61
N ASN A 191 -11.61 5.23 6.48
CA ASN A 191 -11.24 3.90 6.93
C ASN A 191 -12.10 2.83 6.21
N PRO A 192 -11.55 2.04 5.29
CA PRO A 192 -12.31 1.00 4.59
C PRO A 192 -12.67 -0.22 5.45
N ARG A 193 -12.01 -0.41 6.61
CA ARG A 193 -12.31 -1.49 7.55
C ARG A 193 -13.60 -1.16 8.33
N ARG A 194 -14.66 -1.95 8.09
CA ARG A 194 -15.95 -1.87 8.81
C ARG A 194 -16.22 -3.19 9.56
N GLY A 195 -16.67 -3.13 10.81
CA GLY A 195 -16.83 -4.33 11.65
C GLY A 195 -17.78 -5.39 11.10
N ALA A 196 -19.01 -5.03 10.72
CA ALA A 196 -19.99 -6.02 10.28
C ALA A 196 -19.88 -6.30 8.77
N TRP A 197 -19.44 -7.51 8.40
CA TRP A 197 -19.48 -8.01 7.03
C TRP A 197 -20.36 -9.26 6.90
N ASP A 198 -21.38 -9.22 6.04
CA ASP A 198 -22.21 -10.40 5.77
C ASP A 198 -21.40 -11.45 4.98
N PRO A 199 -21.15 -12.66 5.54
CA PRO A 199 -20.37 -13.70 4.86
C PRO A 199 -21.02 -14.23 3.58
N ASN A 200 -22.33 -13.99 3.39
CA ASN A 200 -23.05 -14.41 2.19
C ASN A 200 -22.83 -13.45 1.00
N VAL A 201 -22.23 -12.28 1.24
CA VAL A 201 -21.87 -11.32 0.19
C VAL A 201 -20.87 -11.97 -0.75
N THR A 202 -21.26 -12.09 -2.00
CA THR A 202 -20.41 -12.68 -3.03
C THR A 202 -19.42 -11.64 -3.54
N LYS A 203 -18.23 -12.09 -3.96
CA LYS A 203 -17.21 -11.21 -4.60
C LYS A 203 -17.57 -10.84 -6.05
N SER A 204 -18.86 -10.89 -6.39
CA SER A 204 -19.39 -10.62 -7.72
C SER A 204 -19.71 -9.14 -7.86
N ALA A 205 -19.35 -8.54 -8.99
CA ALA A 205 -19.72 -7.15 -9.29
C ALA A 205 -21.25 -6.90 -9.37
N LYS A 206 -22.06 -7.97 -9.46
CA LYS A 206 -23.53 -7.91 -9.44
C LYS A 206 -24.12 -7.85 -8.03
N ASP A 207 -23.33 -8.19 -7.01
CA ASP A 207 -23.75 -8.13 -5.61
C ASP A 207 -23.74 -6.67 -5.14
N ALA A 208 -24.89 -6.18 -4.67
CA ALA A 208 -25.07 -4.77 -4.32
C ALA A 208 -24.21 -4.36 -3.11
N ALA A 209 -24.07 -5.22 -2.10
CA ALA A 209 -23.31 -4.93 -0.89
C ALA A 209 -21.80 -4.93 -1.18
N PHE A 210 -21.33 -5.89 -2.00
CA PHE A 210 -19.96 -5.89 -2.50
C PHE A 210 -19.66 -4.66 -3.35
N LYS A 211 -20.53 -4.34 -4.30
CA LYS A 211 -20.39 -3.17 -5.16
C LYS A 211 -20.36 -1.87 -4.34
N GLN A 212 -21.21 -1.73 -3.33
CA GLN A 212 -21.23 -0.56 -2.46
C GLN A 212 -19.89 -0.36 -1.75
N GLN A 213 -19.31 -1.42 -1.18
CA GLN A 213 -17.99 -1.36 -0.55
C GLN A 213 -16.91 -0.90 -1.55
N VAL A 214 -16.83 -1.57 -2.71
CA VAL A 214 -15.79 -1.28 -3.71
C VAL A 214 -15.95 0.14 -4.27
N VAL A 215 -17.18 0.59 -4.53
CA VAL A 215 -17.44 1.96 -5.01
C VAL A 215 -17.10 3.00 -3.94
N TRP A 216 -17.38 2.72 -2.67
CA TRP A 216 -16.99 3.59 -1.56
C TRP A 216 -15.46 3.74 -1.49
N GLU A 217 -14.73 2.62 -1.57
CA GLU A 217 -13.26 2.60 -1.54
C GLU A 217 -12.66 3.39 -2.71
N LEU A 218 -13.12 3.12 -3.94
CA LEU A 218 -12.65 3.83 -5.13
C LEU A 218 -12.94 5.34 -5.05
N THR A 219 -14.15 5.72 -4.62
CA THR A 219 -14.54 7.13 -4.48
C THR A 219 -13.69 7.86 -3.43
N ALA A 220 -13.43 7.19 -2.30
CA ALA A 220 -12.65 7.77 -1.22
C ALA A 220 -11.15 7.86 -1.58
N LEU A 221 -10.59 6.86 -2.28
CA LEU A 221 -9.23 6.90 -2.85
C LEU A 221 -9.06 8.09 -3.82
N GLU A 222 -10.05 8.34 -4.68
CA GLU A 222 -10.03 9.46 -5.62
C GLU A 222 -10.00 10.83 -4.91
N LYS A 223 -10.84 10.99 -3.88
CA LYS A 223 -10.99 12.23 -3.12
C LYS A 223 -9.90 12.49 -2.10
N ALA A 224 -9.17 11.45 -1.67
CA ALA A 224 -8.15 11.56 -0.63
C ALA A 224 -7.06 12.57 -0.99
N THR A 225 -6.59 13.32 0.01
CA THR A 225 -5.38 14.16 -0.13
C THR A 225 -4.13 13.28 -0.06
N ILE A 226 -4.10 12.38 0.93
CA ILE A 226 -3.01 11.41 1.15
C ILE A 226 -3.62 10.00 1.13
N ILE A 227 -2.92 9.06 0.50
CA ILE A 227 -3.28 7.63 0.52
C ILE A 227 -2.15 6.89 1.24
N ILE A 228 -2.47 6.29 2.37
CA ILE A 228 -1.56 5.42 3.11
C ILE A 228 -1.76 4.01 2.58
N PHE A 229 -0.67 3.28 2.37
CA PHE A 229 -0.70 1.82 2.17
C PHE A 229 0.09 1.14 3.29
N PHE A 230 -0.60 0.40 4.15
CA PHE A 230 0.04 -0.44 5.17
C PHE A 230 0.00 -1.93 4.79
N PHE A 231 1.16 -2.54 4.67
CA PHE A 231 1.31 -3.98 4.41
C PHE A 231 1.68 -4.71 5.70
N ASP A 232 0.73 -5.48 6.23
CA ASP A 232 0.95 -6.34 7.38
C ASP A 232 1.77 -7.57 6.96
N ALA A 233 2.89 -7.82 7.62
CA ALA A 233 3.81 -8.92 7.34
C ALA A 233 3.13 -10.30 7.32
N ASN A 234 2.02 -10.49 8.04
CA ASN A 234 1.28 -11.76 8.11
C ASN A 234 0.20 -11.93 7.02
N THR A 235 0.08 -10.97 6.09
CA THR A 235 -0.96 -10.92 5.08
C THR A 235 -0.42 -11.13 3.66
N VAL A 236 -1.32 -11.35 2.70
CA VAL A 236 -1.02 -11.47 1.26
C VAL A 236 -1.39 -10.18 0.52
N SER A 237 -2.49 -9.54 0.92
CA SER A 237 -2.93 -8.20 0.48
C SER A 237 -2.98 -7.96 -1.05
N PRO A 238 -3.61 -8.85 -1.86
CA PRO A 238 -3.61 -8.72 -3.32
C PRO A 238 -4.38 -7.49 -3.84
N VAL A 239 -5.51 -7.13 -3.22
CA VAL A 239 -6.29 -5.94 -3.60
C VAL A 239 -5.48 -4.68 -3.29
N THR A 240 -4.84 -4.63 -2.12
CA THR A 240 -3.93 -3.54 -1.74
C THR A 240 -2.77 -3.36 -2.72
N MET A 241 -2.16 -4.47 -3.20
CA MET A 241 -1.12 -4.41 -4.22
C MET A 241 -1.64 -3.86 -5.56
N MET A 242 -2.85 -4.25 -5.96
CA MET A 242 -3.53 -3.71 -7.15
C MET A 242 -3.79 -2.21 -7.01
N GLU A 243 -4.32 -1.78 -5.87
CA GLU A 243 -4.57 -0.37 -5.56
C GLU A 243 -3.28 0.46 -5.52
N LEU A 244 -2.20 -0.07 -4.95
CA LEU A 244 -0.89 0.58 -5.00
C LEU A 244 -0.46 0.80 -6.45
N GLY A 245 -0.62 -0.21 -7.32
CA GLY A 245 -0.35 -0.08 -8.75
C GLY A 245 -1.17 1.03 -9.42
N LEU A 246 -2.45 1.16 -9.05
CA LEU A 246 -3.35 2.20 -9.55
C LEU A 246 -2.91 3.61 -9.12
N TRP A 247 -2.44 3.78 -7.87
CA TRP A 247 -2.17 5.09 -7.26
C TRP A 247 -0.70 5.49 -7.19
N ALA A 248 0.26 4.60 -7.49
CA ALA A 248 1.69 4.84 -7.31
C ALA A 248 2.21 6.12 -8.00
N SER A 249 1.64 6.50 -9.15
CA SER A 249 2.05 7.70 -9.90
C SER A 249 1.27 8.97 -9.58
N SER A 250 0.37 8.92 -8.59
CA SER A 250 -0.53 10.04 -8.24
C SER A 250 0.14 11.19 -7.47
N GLY A 251 1.26 10.90 -6.80
CA GLY A 251 1.91 11.83 -5.87
C GLY A 251 1.24 11.91 -4.48
N LYS A 252 0.14 11.19 -4.25
CA LYS A 252 -0.61 11.20 -2.97
C LYS A 252 -0.16 10.12 -1.98
N VAL A 253 0.64 9.15 -2.46
CA VAL A 253 0.85 7.88 -1.77
C VAL A 253 2.01 7.96 -0.76
N ILE A 254 1.84 7.31 0.38
CA ILE A 254 2.91 6.92 1.33
C ILE A 254 2.74 5.43 1.62
N VAL A 255 3.83 4.66 1.56
CA VAL A 255 3.81 3.21 1.80
C VAL A 255 4.56 2.88 3.09
N CYS A 256 3.93 2.06 3.93
CA CYS A 256 4.56 1.37 5.03
C CYS A 256 4.53 -0.14 4.75
N CYS A 257 5.70 -0.74 4.59
CA CYS A 257 5.81 -2.17 4.31
C CYS A 257 6.97 -2.75 5.12
N ASP A 258 6.65 -3.62 6.06
CA ASP A 258 7.65 -4.38 6.78
C ASP A 258 8.43 -5.28 5.80
N SER A 259 9.75 -5.38 5.96
CA SER A 259 10.60 -6.20 5.10
C SER A 259 10.26 -7.70 5.14
N ARG A 260 9.53 -8.15 6.18
CA ARG A 260 9.03 -9.52 6.33
C ARG A 260 7.77 -9.80 5.51
N PHE A 261 7.11 -8.78 4.93
CA PHE A 261 5.99 -8.99 4.02
C PHE A 261 6.45 -9.79 2.78
N TRP A 262 5.68 -10.81 2.38
CA TRP A 262 6.09 -11.80 1.38
C TRP A 262 6.43 -11.22 -0.01
N ARG A 263 5.96 -10.00 -0.33
CA ARG A 263 6.29 -9.28 -1.57
C ARG A 263 6.98 -7.93 -1.32
N ALA A 264 7.59 -7.72 -0.16
CA ALA A 264 8.25 -6.46 0.21
C ALA A 264 9.20 -5.94 -0.88
N GLY A 265 10.02 -6.81 -1.48
CA GLY A 265 10.91 -6.42 -2.58
C GLY A 265 10.19 -5.87 -3.82
N ASN A 266 8.99 -6.38 -4.15
CA ASN A 266 8.20 -5.84 -5.27
C ASN A 266 7.61 -4.48 -4.90
N ILE A 267 7.11 -4.33 -3.67
CA ILE A 267 6.59 -3.06 -3.16
C ILE A 267 7.69 -2.01 -3.16
N HIS A 268 8.88 -2.34 -2.67
CA HIS A 268 10.03 -1.46 -2.63
C HIS A 268 10.43 -0.97 -4.02
N LEU A 269 10.60 -1.87 -5.00
CA LEU A 269 10.97 -1.49 -6.37
C LEU A 269 9.91 -0.64 -7.07
N VAL A 270 8.61 -0.88 -6.81
CA VAL A 270 7.53 -0.01 -7.29
C VAL A 270 7.67 1.38 -6.67
N CYS A 271 7.88 1.48 -5.36
CA CYS A 271 8.02 2.76 -4.67
C CYS A 271 9.24 3.53 -5.17
N GLU A 272 10.38 2.86 -5.34
CA GLU A 272 11.61 3.44 -5.88
C GLU A 272 11.40 3.97 -7.31
N ARG A 273 10.74 3.19 -8.17
CA ARG A 273 10.46 3.57 -9.56
C ARG A 273 9.57 4.81 -9.66
N TYR A 274 8.52 4.88 -8.84
CA TYR A 274 7.53 5.96 -8.87
C TYR A 274 7.81 7.10 -7.89
N LYS A 275 8.92 7.03 -7.14
CA LYS A 275 9.32 8.01 -6.12
C LYS A 275 8.24 8.19 -5.04
N VAL A 276 7.64 7.07 -4.64
CA VAL A 276 6.70 7.00 -3.53
C VAL A 276 7.49 6.91 -2.22
N PRO A 277 7.22 7.79 -1.24
CA PRO A 277 7.77 7.65 0.11
C PRO A 277 7.49 6.25 0.68
N TYR A 278 8.54 5.59 1.14
CA TYR A 278 8.51 4.22 1.64
C TYR A 278 9.19 4.17 3.01
N VAL A 279 8.51 3.56 3.98
CA VAL A 279 9.02 3.31 5.33
C VAL A 279 8.75 1.87 5.74
N GLU A 280 9.52 1.34 6.68
CA GLU A 280 9.33 -0.03 7.17
C GLU A 280 8.54 -0.10 8.49
N LYS A 281 8.54 0.98 9.27
CA LYS A 281 7.91 1.01 10.61
C LYS A 281 6.69 1.92 10.63
N PHE A 282 5.70 1.53 11.41
CA PHE A 282 4.47 2.30 11.59
C PHE A 282 4.72 3.68 12.21
N GLU A 283 5.69 3.82 13.11
CA GLU A 283 6.06 5.11 13.73
C GLU A 283 6.58 6.12 12.69
N ASP A 284 7.40 5.64 11.75
CA ASP A 284 7.92 6.44 10.64
C ASP A 284 6.79 6.81 9.67
N LEU A 285 5.81 5.92 9.48
CA LEU A 285 4.62 6.20 8.68
C LEU A 285 3.80 7.35 9.30
N VAL A 286 3.54 7.31 10.60
CA VAL A 286 2.84 8.38 11.32
C VAL A 286 3.55 9.71 11.12
N THR A 287 4.87 9.73 11.30
CA THR A 287 5.71 10.92 11.13
C THR A 287 5.58 11.47 9.70
N ALA A 288 5.77 10.62 8.69
CA ALA A 288 5.68 11.00 7.28
C ALA A 288 4.29 11.54 6.90
N VAL A 289 3.22 10.97 7.47
CA VAL A 289 1.84 11.44 7.24
C VAL A 289 1.63 12.81 7.87
N LYS A 290 2.04 13.02 9.13
CA LYS A 290 1.92 14.34 9.79
C LYS A 290 2.71 15.40 9.02
N GLU A 291 3.97 15.13 8.69
CA GLU A 291 4.80 16.04 7.88
C GLU A 291 4.13 16.36 6.54
N ARG A 292 3.61 15.35 5.84
CA ARG A 292 2.95 15.56 4.56
C ARG A 292 1.68 16.41 4.70
N LEU A 293 0.88 16.21 5.74
CA LEU A 293 -0.32 17.02 6.00
C LEU A 293 0.04 18.51 6.16
N PHE A 294 1.06 18.82 6.98
CA PHE A 294 1.52 20.20 7.17
C PHE A 294 2.13 20.79 5.90
N ASN A 295 2.90 20.01 5.13
CA ASN A 295 3.46 20.45 3.85
C ASN A 295 2.37 20.72 2.79
N GLU A 296 1.25 20.02 2.85
CA GLU A 296 0.07 20.28 2.01
C GLU A 296 -0.80 21.45 2.54
N GLY A 297 -0.38 22.10 3.63
CA GLY A 297 -1.01 23.31 4.16
C GLY A 297 -2.08 23.06 5.22
N LEU A 298 -2.06 21.93 5.93
CA LEU A 298 -2.88 21.75 7.13
C LEU A 298 -2.55 22.87 8.14
N LYS A 299 -3.58 23.53 8.66
CA LYS A 299 -3.48 24.53 9.73
C LYS A 299 -4.20 24.00 10.97
N LEU A 300 -3.59 24.23 12.12
CA LEU A 300 -4.26 24.05 13.41
C LEU A 300 -4.98 25.35 13.72
N ASP A 301 -6.19 25.24 14.26
CA ASP A 301 -7.03 26.38 14.66
C ASP A 301 -6.52 27.00 15.97
#